data_AF-A0A975Y6T2-F1
#
_entry.id   AF-A0A975Y6T2-F1
#
_cell.length_a   1.000
_cell.length_b   1.000
_cell.length_c   1.000
_cell.angle_alpha   90.00
_cell.angle_beta   90.00
_cell.angle_gamma   90.00
#
_symmetry.space_group_name_H-M   'P 1'
#
loop_
_entity.id
_entity.type
_entity.pdbx_description
1 polymer ?
#
loop_
_entity_poly.entity_id
_entity_poly.type
_entity_poly.pdbx_seq_one_letter_code
_entity_poly.pdbx_strand_id
1 'polypeptide(L)'
;MQRNFTQTFILNFDHYQNRFDTSQNIDFASIAYQMLTDWGETLKPDERKDTQFLFNWVVANLENNHYLLVIDSLEFILNHESNFKDEYWNKFFSYLLSANFCQSRIIITSQDLPRQLYTIGSRYPNHWHCQILKGLSEQEQLEFFNQAGLDISQYLDNLTYLKKIGAAYEGHPLALRVITGEIISEPFYGNITAYWNKYGHEVEKVEKIQQELKTNLVFKLDRYSRHLEKSVKERIEIAFKRLADNSPKAYLMLLSASVYSEPVLEIFYLNTLEHLGLDEEERFTVLNKLHDRYLIEEMIDDNHDLLLRQHNLIRSVAYDQLKKSKPGKQI
;
A
#
# COMPACT_ATOMS: atom_id res chain seq x y z
N MET A 1 -29.19 -0.81 17.84
CA MET A 1 -27.98 -1.03 18.66
C MET A 1 -26.86 -1.44 17.75
N GLN A 2 -25.90 -0.56 17.45
CA GLN A 2 -24.60 -1.00 16.92
C GLN A 2 -23.93 -1.81 18.04
N ARG A 3 -23.82 -3.12 17.85
CA ARG A 3 -22.97 -3.95 18.72
C ARG A 3 -21.53 -3.65 18.30
N ASN A 4 -20.73 -3.13 19.22
CA ASN A 4 -19.30 -2.96 19.00
C ASN A 4 -18.65 -4.36 18.96
N PHE A 5 -17.68 -4.56 18.07
CA PHE A 5 -16.86 -5.78 18.07
C PHE A 5 -16.11 -5.92 19.39
N THR A 6 -15.99 -7.14 19.88
CA THR A 6 -15.23 -7.41 21.11
C THR A 6 -13.75 -7.16 20.91
N GLN A 7 -13.23 -7.52 19.74
CA GLN A 7 -11.83 -7.33 19.34
C GLN A 7 -11.74 -7.15 17.81
N THR A 8 -10.70 -6.43 17.37
CA THR A 8 -10.34 -6.26 15.96
C THR A 8 -8.95 -6.86 15.73
N PHE A 9 -8.82 -7.70 14.72
CA PHE A 9 -7.58 -8.35 14.34
C PHE A 9 -7.22 -8.00 12.91
N ILE A 10 -5.96 -7.65 12.67
CA ILE A 10 -5.47 -7.26 11.34
C ILE A 10 -4.40 -8.26 10.90
N LEU A 11 -4.66 -8.92 9.78
CA LEU A 11 -3.71 -9.77 9.07
C LEU A 11 -3.21 -9.02 7.85
N ASN A 12 -2.02 -8.44 7.94
CA ASN A 12 -1.41 -7.75 6.81
C ASN A 12 -0.37 -8.64 6.13
N PHE A 13 -0.71 -9.17 4.95
CA PHE A 13 0.16 -10.11 4.24
C PHE A 13 1.39 -9.48 3.60
N ASP A 14 1.37 -8.19 3.29
CA ASP A 14 2.56 -7.46 2.83
C ASP A 14 3.62 -7.41 3.94
N HIS A 15 3.20 -7.13 5.18
CA HIS A 15 4.10 -7.17 6.34
C HIS A 15 4.65 -8.58 6.58
N TYR A 16 3.83 -9.62 6.43
CA TYR A 16 4.29 -11.00 6.58
C TYR A 16 5.32 -11.40 5.52
N GLN A 17 5.18 -10.99 4.26
CA GLN A 17 6.20 -11.28 3.25
C GLN A 17 7.56 -10.62 3.57
N ASN A 18 7.55 -9.48 4.26
CA ASN A 18 8.78 -8.79 4.68
C ASN A 18 9.44 -9.43 5.91
N ARG A 19 8.66 -10.06 6.80
CA ARG A 19 9.16 -10.80 7.99
C ARG A 19 9.65 -12.20 7.66
N PHE A 20 8.94 -12.90 6.79
CA PHE A 20 9.30 -14.22 6.33
C PHE A 20 10.15 -14.07 5.08
N ASP A 21 11.47 -14.13 5.26
CA ASP A 21 12.45 -14.22 4.17
C ASP A 21 11.89 -15.13 3.06
N THR A 22 11.94 -14.68 1.80
CA THR A 22 11.12 -15.10 0.64
C THR A 22 11.03 -16.61 0.33
N SER A 23 11.72 -17.43 1.10
CA SER A 23 11.74 -18.89 1.11
C SER A 23 10.66 -19.57 1.97
N GLN A 24 10.02 -18.88 2.92
CA GLN A 24 8.92 -19.46 3.72
C GLN A 24 7.57 -19.10 3.09
N ASN A 25 6.87 -20.10 2.57
CA ASN A 25 5.49 -19.96 2.12
C ASN A 25 4.62 -19.47 3.27
N ILE A 26 3.85 -18.40 3.04
CA ILE A 26 2.78 -17.94 3.93
C ILE A 26 1.64 -18.96 3.82
N ASP A 27 1.77 -20.08 4.54
CA ASP A 27 0.76 -21.13 4.62
C ASP A 27 -0.33 -20.81 5.66
N PHE A 28 -1.49 -21.43 5.51
CA PHE A 28 -2.62 -21.22 6.40
C PHE A 28 -2.28 -21.63 7.83
N ALA A 29 -1.55 -22.73 8.02
CA ALA A 29 -1.20 -23.24 9.34
C ALA A 29 -0.40 -22.23 10.17
N SER A 30 0.61 -21.61 9.58
CA SER A 30 1.45 -20.61 10.27
C SER A 30 0.65 -19.38 10.66
N ILE A 31 -0.26 -18.92 9.78
CA ILE A 31 -1.11 -17.77 10.06
C ILE A 31 -2.20 -18.10 11.08
N ALA A 32 -2.85 -19.25 10.97
CA ALA A 32 -3.87 -19.72 11.92
C ALA A 32 -3.29 -19.89 13.33
N TYR A 33 -2.08 -20.47 13.45
CA TYR A 33 -1.38 -20.59 14.72
C TYR A 33 -1.11 -19.21 15.34
N GLN A 34 -0.62 -18.25 14.54
CA GLN A 34 -0.38 -16.88 15.01
C GLN A 34 -1.68 -16.20 15.43
N MET A 35 -2.74 -16.28 14.62
CA MET A 35 -4.05 -15.73 14.93
C MET A 35 -4.58 -16.23 16.27
N LEU A 36 -4.60 -17.55 16.46
CA LEU A 36 -5.08 -18.15 17.70
C LEU A 36 -4.23 -17.70 18.91
N THR A 37 -2.91 -17.62 18.74
CA THR A 37 -2.01 -17.10 19.78
C THR A 37 -2.34 -15.64 20.11
N ASP A 38 -2.56 -14.79 19.11
CA ASP A 38 -2.94 -13.38 19.27
C ASP A 38 -4.33 -13.22 19.89
N TRP A 39 -5.20 -14.22 19.74
CA TRP A 39 -6.51 -14.30 20.38
C TRP A 39 -6.44 -14.78 21.84
N GLY A 40 -5.24 -15.08 22.34
CA GLY A 40 -4.99 -15.55 23.71
C GLY A 40 -5.19 -17.06 23.90
N GLU A 41 -5.31 -17.84 22.81
CA GLU A 41 -5.42 -19.29 22.89
C GLU A 41 -4.07 -19.92 23.24
N THR A 42 -4.11 -20.96 24.07
CA THR A 42 -2.91 -21.69 24.48
C THR A 42 -2.70 -22.89 23.57
N LEU A 43 -1.81 -22.74 22.59
CA LEU A 43 -1.44 -23.80 21.64
C LEU A 43 -0.14 -24.49 22.05
N LYS A 44 -0.08 -25.81 21.87
CA LYS A 44 1.17 -26.57 21.98
C LYS A 44 1.95 -26.49 20.66
N PRO A 45 3.30 -26.48 20.69
CA PRO A 45 4.11 -26.40 19.47
C PRO A 45 3.82 -27.52 18.44
N ASP A 46 3.46 -28.72 18.90
CA ASP A 46 3.14 -29.86 18.02
C ASP A 46 1.81 -29.68 17.28
N GLU A 47 0.88 -28.89 17.82
CA GLU A 47 -0.43 -28.61 17.19
C GLU A 47 -0.29 -27.74 15.93
N ARG A 48 0.85 -27.03 15.78
CA ARG A 48 1.17 -26.27 14.57
C ARG A 48 1.19 -27.14 13.30
N LYS A 49 1.45 -28.43 13.44
CA LYS A 49 1.54 -29.37 12.30
C LYS A 49 0.18 -29.89 11.83
N ASP A 50 -0.88 -29.68 12.61
CA ASP A 50 -2.23 -30.13 12.27
C ASP A 50 -3.05 -28.97 11.71
N THR A 51 -2.95 -28.75 10.40
CA THR A 51 -3.67 -27.67 9.71
C THR A 51 -5.19 -27.81 9.82
N GLN A 52 -5.72 -29.04 9.88
CA GLN A 52 -7.16 -29.26 9.98
C GLN A 52 -7.68 -28.89 11.37
N PHE A 53 -6.94 -29.22 12.42
CA PHE A 53 -7.22 -28.79 13.78
C PHE A 53 -7.23 -27.27 13.90
N LEU A 54 -6.17 -26.60 13.41
CA LEU A 54 -6.07 -25.14 13.42
C LEU A 54 -7.23 -24.49 12.64
N PHE A 55 -7.55 -25.02 11.47
CA PHE A 55 -8.70 -24.58 10.66
C PHE A 55 -10.01 -24.64 11.45
N ASN A 56 -10.32 -25.78 12.08
CA ASN A 56 -11.55 -25.96 12.83
C ASN A 56 -11.62 -24.97 14.00
N TRP A 57 -10.50 -24.72 14.68
CA TRP A 57 -10.45 -23.82 15.84
C TRP A 57 -10.62 -22.35 15.43
N VAL A 58 -9.92 -21.89 14.40
CA VAL A 58 -10.07 -20.52 13.89
C VAL A 58 -11.52 -20.26 13.50
N VAL A 59 -12.12 -21.18 12.75
CA VAL A 59 -13.51 -21.08 12.30
C VAL A 59 -14.47 -21.05 13.48
N ALA A 60 -14.35 -21.98 14.44
CA ALA A 60 -15.21 -22.01 15.62
C ALA A 60 -15.10 -20.71 16.44
N ASN A 61 -13.90 -20.13 16.54
CA ASN A 61 -13.71 -18.85 17.21
C ASN A 61 -14.42 -17.69 16.50
N LEU A 62 -14.33 -17.62 15.16
CA LEU A 62 -15.03 -16.60 14.38
C LEU A 62 -16.55 -16.76 14.43
N GLU A 63 -17.05 -17.99 14.44
CA GLU A 63 -18.49 -18.26 14.54
C GLU A 63 -19.06 -17.83 15.89
N ASN A 64 -18.34 -18.10 16.98
CA ASN A 64 -18.86 -17.95 18.34
C ASN A 64 -18.53 -16.60 19.00
N ASN A 65 -17.57 -15.83 18.44
CA ASN A 65 -17.17 -14.54 18.99
C ASN A 65 -17.46 -13.39 18.02
N HIS A 66 -17.67 -12.19 18.56
CA HIS A 66 -18.00 -11.00 17.78
C HIS A 66 -16.73 -10.21 17.38
N TYR A 67 -15.87 -10.83 16.58
CA TYR A 67 -14.62 -10.22 16.11
C TYR A 67 -14.79 -9.46 14.80
N LEU A 68 -13.93 -8.46 14.59
CA LEU A 68 -13.66 -7.90 13.27
C LEU A 68 -12.29 -8.41 12.79
N LEU A 69 -12.28 -9.22 11.74
CA LEU A 69 -11.05 -9.68 11.09
C LEU A 69 -10.81 -8.87 9.82
N VAL A 70 -9.70 -8.14 9.76
CA VAL A 70 -9.26 -7.42 8.56
C VAL A 70 -8.13 -8.23 7.94
N ILE A 71 -8.35 -8.71 6.72
CA ILE A 71 -7.35 -9.39 5.89
C ILE A 71 -6.89 -8.40 4.83
N ASP A 72 -5.69 -7.87 5.01
CA ASP A 72 -5.12 -6.82 4.17
C ASP A 72 -4.10 -7.41 3.17
N SER A 73 -4.18 -6.95 1.92
CA SER A 73 -3.31 -7.36 0.80
C SER A 73 -3.37 -8.86 0.50
N LEU A 74 -4.57 -9.40 0.25
CA LEU A 74 -4.78 -10.83 -0.01
C LEU A 74 -3.94 -11.38 -1.18
N GLU A 75 -3.56 -10.55 -2.15
CA GLU A 75 -2.78 -10.94 -3.33
C GLU A 75 -1.46 -11.68 -3.00
N PHE A 76 -0.87 -11.44 -1.84
CA PHE A 76 0.41 -12.05 -1.45
C PHE A 76 0.31 -13.57 -1.17
N ILE A 77 -0.87 -14.08 -0.84
CA ILE A 77 -1.13 -15.51 -0.68
C ILE A 77 -1.65 -16.16 -1.97
N LEU A 78 -1.66 -15.43 -3.10
CA LEU A 78 -2.06 -15.93 -4.41
C LEU A 78 -0.87 -16.24 -5.30
N ASN A 79 -1.02 -17.28 -6.12
CA ASN A 79 -0.07 -17.59 -7.19
C ASN A 79 -0.27 -16.65 -8.40
N HIS A 80 0.57 -16.80 -9.42
CA HIS A 80 0.54 -15.95 -10.62
C HIS A 80 -0.75 -16.05 -11.46
N GLU A 81 -1.58 -17.05 -11.19
CA GLU A 81 -2.88 -17.26 -11.84
C GLU A 81 -4.04 -16.73 -10.98
N SER A 82 -3.74 -15.96 -9.93
CA SER A 82 -4.71 -15.41 -8.98
C SER A 82 -5.48 -16.51 -8.23
N ASN A 83 -4.84 -17.65 -7.98
CA ASN A 83 -5.38 -18.76 -7.19
C ASN A 83 -4.65 -18.82 -5.83
N PHE A 84 -5.32 -19.24 -4.75
CA PHE A 84 -4.64 -19.43 -3.47
C PHE A 84 -3.49 -20.43 -3.59
N LYS A 85 -2.32 -20.09 -3.01
CA LYS A 85 -1.15 -20.98 -2.96
C LYS A 85 -1.40 -22.20 -2.06
N ASP A 86 -2.15 -22.00 -0.98
CA ASP A 86 -2.56 -23.02 -0.01
C ASP A 86 -4.08 -23.25 -0.10
N GLU A 87 -4.49 -24.51 -0.27
CA GLU A 87 -5.89 -24.90 -0.40
C GLU A 87 -6.74 -24.61 0.84
N TYR A 88 -6.14 -24.50 2.03
CA TYR A 88 -6.88 -24.22 3.27
C TYR A 88 -7.46 -22.81 3.29
N TRP A 89 -6.86 -21.85 2.58
CA TRP A 89 -7.48 -20.53 2.39
C TRP A 89 -8.80 -20.64 1.63
N ASN A 90 -8.85 -21.46 0.59
CA ASN A 90 -10.09 -21.71 -0.14
C ASN A 90 -11.15 -22.40 0.74
N LYS A 91 -10.73 -23.39 1.56
CA LYS A 91 -11.62 -24.05 2.53
C LYS A 91 -12.17 -23.05 3.56
N PHE A 92 -11.31 -22.17 4.07
CA PHE A 92 -11.64 -21.14 5.07
C PHE A 92 -12.73 -20.20 4.57
N PHE A 93 -12.53 -19.58 3.40
CA PHE A 93 -13.54 -18.68 2.84
C PHE A 93 -14.81 -19.43 2.44
N SER A 94 -14.69 -20.64 1.88
CA SER A 94 -15.85 -21.47 1.54
C SER A 94 -16.72 -21.76 2.76
N TYR A 95 -16.08 -22.19 3.85
CA TYR A 95 -16.76 -22.49 5.10
C TYR A 95 -17.50 -21.25 5.62
N LEU A 96 -16.79 -20.14 5.80
CA LEU A 96 -17.36 -18.92 6.42
C LEU A 96 -18.52 -18.33 5.61
N LEU A 97 -18.45 -18.38 4.29
CA LEU A 97 -19.54 -17.91 3.44
C LEU A 97 -20.77 -18.83 3.49
N SER A 98 -20.54 -20.14 3.62
CA SER A 98 -21.59 -21.16 3.69
C SER A 98 -22.17 -21.37 5.09
N ALA A 99 -21.53 -20.84 6.13
CA ALA A 99 -21.96 -20.99 7.51
C ALA A 99 -23.35 -20.36 7.69
N ASN A 100 -24.24 -21.10 8.37
CA ASN A 100 -25.58 -20.60 8.68
C ASN A 100 -25.54 -19.43 9.69
N PHE A 101 -24.46 -19.34 10.47
CA PHE A 101 -24.28 -18.36 11.51
C PHE A 101 -22.79 -18.07 11.70
N CYS A 102 -22.44 -16.78 11.75
CA CYS A 102 -21.11 -16.31 12.12
C CYS A 102 -21.25 -14.97 12.83
N GLN A 103 -20.77 -14.86 14.07
CA GLN A 103 -20.85 -13.61 14.81
C GLN A 103 -19.81 -12.58 14.35
N SER A 104 -18.68 -13.05 13.83
CA SER A 104 -17.62 -12.19 13.34
C SER A 104 -17.95 -11.55 11.99
N ARG A 105 -17.25 -10.45 11.69
CA ARG A 105 -17.22 -9.87 10.33
C ARG A 105 -15.81 -9.86 9.80
N ILE A 106 -15.69 -10.03 8.49
CA ILE A 106 -14.42 -10.10 7.80
C ILE A 106 -14.39 -9.02 6.73
N ILE A 107 -13.35 -8.20 6.74
CA ILE A 107 -13.04 -7.23 5.69
C ILE A 107 -11.80 -7.75 4.96
N ILE A 108 -11.86 -7.76 3.63
CA ILE A 108 -10.75 -8.18 2.80
C ILE A 108 -10.39 -7.02 1.88
N THR A 109 -9.10 -6.67 1.81
CA THR A 109 -8.56 -5.82 0.75
C THR A 109 -7.71 -6.69 -0.17
N SER A 110 -7.78 -6.40 -1.46
CA SER A 110 -6.92 -7.05 -2.45
C SER A 110 -6.76 -6.18 -3.68
N GLN A 111 -5.56 -6.19 -4.27
CA GLN A 111 -5.33 -5.67 -5.62
C GLN A 111 -5.69 -6.70 -6.70
N ASP A 112 -5.68 -7.99 -6.34
CA ASP A 112 -6.03 -9.10 -7.22
C ASP A 112 -6.96 -10.08 -6.49
N LEU A 113 -8.26 -10.02 -6.79
CA LEU A 113 -9.24 -10.87 -6.12
C LEU A 113 -9.24 -12.28 -6.75
N PRO A 114 -9.03 -13.36 -5.97
CA PRO A 114 -8.98 -14.70 -6.53
C PRO A 114 -10.32 -15.13 -7.11
N ARG A 115 -10.31 -15.74 -8.31
CA ARG A 115 -11.53 -16.16 -9.02
C ARG A 115 -12.38 -17.13 -8.20
N GLN A 116 -11.74 -17.99 -7.40
CA GLN A 116 -12.43 -18.91 -6.49
C GLN A 116 -13.30 -18.14 -5.51
N LEU A 117 -12.75 -17.10 -4.87
CA LEU A 117 -13.46 -16.32 -3.86
C LEU A 117 -14.65 -15.58 -4.48
N TYR A 118 -14.48 -15.00 -5.66
CA TYR A 118 -15.60 -14.40 -6.41
C TYR A 118 -16.69 -15.43 -6.76
N THR A 119 -16.27 -16.62 -7.20
CA THR A 119 -17.20 -17.71 -7.58
C THR A 119 -17.97 -18.24 -6.37
N ILE A 120 -17.33 -18.37 -5.21
CA ILE A 120 -17.96 -18.81 -3.98
C ILE A 120 -18.86 -17.70 -3.42
N GLY A 121 -18.36 -16.47 -3.33
CA GLY A 121 -19.09 -15.32 -2.82
C GLY A 121 -20.38 -15.05 -3.59
N SER A 122 -20.38 -15.20 -4.91
CA SER A 122 -21.60 -15.01 -5.72
C SER A 122 -22.71 -16.04 -5.43
N ARG A 123 -22.40 -17.18 -4.79
CA ARG A 123 -23.40 -18.16 -4.32
C ARG A 123 -24.05 -17.75 -2.98
N TYR A 124 -23.44 -16.83 -2.24
CA TYR A 124 -23.88 -16.40 -0.90
C TYR A 124 -24.05 -14.87 -0.83
N PRO A 125 -24.95 -14.26 -1.62
CA PRO A 125 -25.07 -12.80 -1.74
C PRO A 125 -25.46 -12.08 -0.45
N ASN A 126 -26.03 -12.79 0.52
CA ASN A 126 -26.36 -12.23 1.83
C ASN A 126 -25.15 -12.12 2.77
N HIS A 127 -24.09 -12.88 2.50
CA HIS A 127 -22.87 -12.94 3.32
C HIS A 127 -21.64 -12.36 2.61
N TRP A 128 -21.77 -12.02 1.32
CA TRP A 128 -20.70 -11.52 0.48
C TRP A 128 -21.04 -10.15 -0.10
N HIS A 129 -20.14 -9.19 0.09
CA HIS A 129 -20.19 -7.90 -0.57
C HIS A 129 -18.81 -7.59 -1.16
N CYS A 130 -18.77 -7.28 -2.45
CA CYS A 130 -17.56 -6.91 -3.15
C CYS A 130 -17.71 -5.50 -3.72
N GLN A 131 -16.96 -4.55 -3.17
CA GLN A 131 -16.90 -3.17 -3.66
C GLN A 131 -15.60 -2.98 -4.43
N ILE A 132 -15.70 -2.66 -5.72
CA ILE A 132 -14.54 -2.28 -6.52
C ILE A 132 -14.21 -0.83 -6.19
N LEU A 133 -12.99 -0.59 -5.69
CA LEU A 133 -12.45 0.75 -5.48
C LEU A 133 -11.76 1.20 -6.76
N LYS A 134 -12.17 2.36 -7.28
CA LYS A 134 -11.54 3.01 -8.42
C LYS A 134 -10.67 4.16 -7.93
N GLY A 135 -9.82 4.70 -8.79
CA GLY A 135 -9.15 5.97 -8.51
C GLY A 135 -10.15 7.11 -8.35
N LEU A 136 -9.69 8.22 -7.78
CA LEU A 136 -10.47 9.41 -7.53
C LEU A 136 -11.15 9.89 -8.83
N SER A 137 -12.41 10.28 -8.75
CA SER A 137 -13.12 10.96 -9.83
C SER A 137 -12.49 12.33 -10.11
N GLU A 138 -12.77 12.93 -11.26
CA GLU A 138 -12.25 14.26 -11.60
C GLU A 138 -12.55 15.30 -10.50
N GLN A 139 -13.76 15.26 -9.93
CA GLN A 139 -14.11 16.17 -8.83
C GLN A 139 -13.27 15.89 -7.58
N GLU A 140 -13.16 14.62 -7.16
CA GLU A 140 -12.36 14.23 -6.00
C GLU A 140 -10.86 14.54 -6.20
N GLN A 141 -10.35 14.45 -7.42
CA GLN A 141 -8.98 14.85 -7.76
C GLN A 141 -8.76 16.35 -7.56
N LEU A 142 -9.69 17.19 -8.02
CA LEU A 142 -9.60 18.64 -7.83
C LEU A 142 -9.73 19.01 -6.36
N GLU A 143 -10.65 18.38 -5.62
CA GLU A 143 -10.77 18.55 -4.18
C GLU A 143 -9.48 18.15 -3.46
N PHE A 144 -8.88 17.03 -3.86
CA PHE A 144 -7.59 16.56 -3.36
C PHE A 144 -6.47 17.59 -3.59
N PHE A 145 -6.32 18.12 -4.81
CA PHE A 145 -5.29 19.13 -5.11
C PHE A 145 -5.50 20.42 -4.29
N ASN A 146 -6.75 20.83 -4.12
CA ASN A 146 -7.10 22.02 -3.35
C ASN A 146 -6.78 21.85 -1.86
N GLN A 147 -7.12 20.68 -1.29
CA GLN A 147 -6.80 20.35 0.10
C GLN A 147 -5.29 20.28 0.36
N ALA A 148 -4.51 19.88 -0.65
CA ALA A 148 -3.06 19.91 -0.57
C ALA A 148 -2.45 21.33 -0.70
N GLY A 149 -3.27 22.36 -0.94
CA GLY A 149 -2.81 23.75 -0.99
C GLY A 149 -2.41 24.24 -2.39
N LEU A 150 -2.75 23.52 -3.46
CA LEU A 150 -2.55 24.01 -4.82
C LEU A 150 -3.67 24.97 -5.22
N ASP A 151 -3.32 26.13 -5.78
CA ASP A 151 -4.31 27.10 -6.25
C ASP A 151 -4.90 26.70 -7.62
N ILE A 152 -6.14 26.21 -7.56
CA ILE A 152 -6.92 25.79 -8.73
C ILE A 152 -7.71 26.96 -9.34
N SER A 153 -7.88 28.05 -8.59
CA SER A 153 -8.82 29.14 -8.91
C SER A 153 -8.21 30.25 -9.75
N GLN A 154 -6.88 30.43 -9.69
CA GLN A 154 -6.23 31.62 -10.21
C GLN A 154 -6.08 31.63 -11.74
N TYR A 155 -5.98 30.46 -12.38
CA TYR A 155 -5.72 30.35 -13.83
C TYR A 155 -6.43 29.14 -14.46
N LEU A 156 -7.11 29.36 -15.59
CA LEU A 156 -7.79 28.29 -16.34
C LEU A 156 -6.82 27.19 -16.85
N ASP A 157 -5.59 27.57 -17.15
CA ASP A 157 -4.54 26.64 -17.59
C ASP A 157 -4.11 25.71 -16.45
N ASN A 158 -4.00 26.21 -15.21
CA ASN A 158 -3.68 25.37 -14.04
C ASN A 158 -4.71 24.27 -13.85
N LEU A 159 -6.00 24.62 -13.93
CA LEU A 159 -7.09 23.65 -13.87
C LEU A 159 -6.95 22.58 -14.96
N THR A 160 -6.63 23.00 -16.19
CA THR A 160 -6.42 22.08 -17.32
C THR A 160 -5.25 21.13 -17.08
N TYR A 161 -4.13 21.63 -16.56
CA TYR A 161 -2.95 20.83 -16.25
C TYR A 161 -3.20 19.82 -15.14
N LEU A 162 -3.88 20.23 -14.06
CA LEU A 162 -4.23 19.34 -12.95
C LEU A 162 -5.20 18.24 -13.40
N LYS A 163 -6.19 18.56 -14.24
CA LYS A 163 -7.09 17.55 -14.83
C LYS A 163 -6.33 16.54 -15.69
N LYS A 164 -5.38 16.99 -16.52
CA LYS A 164 -4.54 16.09 -17.31
C LYS A 164 -3.67 15.18 -16.44
N ILE A 165 -3.07 15.71 -15.38
CA ILE A 165 -2.32 14.92 -14.39
C ILE A 165 -3.22 13.85 -13.78
N GLY A 166 -4.38 14.25 -13.29
CA GLY A 166 -5.37 13.37 -12.69
C GLY A 166 -5.82 12.24 -13.62
N ALA A 167 -6.13 12.58 -14.88
CA ALA A 167 -6.54 11.63 -15.90
C ALA A 167 -5.42 10.65 -16.30
N ALA A 168 -4.18 11.12 -16.42
CA ALA A 168 -3.03 10.29 -16.83
C ALA A 168 -2.79 9.12 -15.86
N TYR A 169 -3.03 9.33 -14.56
CA TYR A 169 -2.90 8.30 -13.53
C TYR A 169 -4.24 7.75 -13.05
N GLU A 170 -5.32 7.96 -13.80
CA GLU A 170 -6.67 7.48 -13.50
C GLU A 170 -7.16 7.81 -12.07
N GLY A 171 -6.75 8.95 -11.53
CA GLY A 171 -7.09 9.35 -10.17
C GLY A 171 -6.36 8.57 -9.06
N HIS A 172 -5.26 7.87 -9.36
CA HIS A 172 -4.54 7.04 -8.39
C HIS A 172 -3.96 7.88 -7.23
N PRO A 173 -4.45 7.72 -5.98
CA PRO A 173 -4.13 8.64 -4.88
C PRO A 173 -2.62 8.81 -4.61
N LEU A 174 -1.85 7.72 -4.58
CA LEU A 174 -0.41 7.79 -4.31
C LEU A 174 0.36 8.57 -5.40
N ALA A 175 0.06 8.34 -6.68
CA ALA A 175 0.71 9.06 -7.77
C ALA A 175 0.40 10.56 -7.69
N LEU A 176 -0.86 10.90 -7.41
CA LEU A 176 -1.27 12.29 -7.23
C LEU A 176 -0.59 12.92 -6.02
N ARG A 177 -0.50 12.24 -4.87
CA ARG A 177 0.26 12.71 -3.69
C ARG A 177 1.71 13.03 -4.04
N VAL A 178 2.42 12.10 -4.69
CA VAL A 178 3.83 12.32 -5.06
C VAL A 178 3.98 13.50 -6.01
N ILE A 179 3.15 13.59 -7.05
CA ILE A 179 3.20 14.71 -8.01
C ILE A 179 2.87 16.05 -7.32
N THR A 180 1.86 16.08 -6.46
CA THR A 180 1.50 17.25 -5.67
C THR A 180 2.66 17.69 -4.78
N GLY A 181 3.32 16.74 -4.11
CA GLY A 181 4.52 17.02 -3.34
C GLY A 181 5.65 17.61 -4.18
N GLU A 182 5.86 17.11 -5.41
CA GLU A 182 6.81 17.70 -6.35
C GLU A 182 6.44 19.14 -6.76
N ILE A 183 5.15 19.46 -6.92
CA ILE A 183 4.67 20.80 -7.29
C ILE A 183 4.81 21.78 -6.11
N ILE A 184 4.44 21.37 -4.90
CA ILE A 184 4.47 22.24 -3.71
C ILE A 184 5.92 22.49 -3.26
N SER A 185 6.79 21.49 -3.39
CA SER A 185 8.18 21.58 -2.95
C SER A 185 9.06 22.42 -3.89
N GLU A 186 10.28 22.70 -3.44
CA GLU A 186 11.36 23.17 -4.31
C GLU A 186 11.53 22.22 -5.52
N PRO A 187 11.69 22.74 -6.76
CA PRO A 187 11.89 24.15 -7.10
C PRO A 187 10.62 24.92 -7.51
N PHE A 188 9.43 24.35 -7.39
CA PHE A 188 8.23 24.92 -7.98
C PHE A 188 7.39 25.74 -7.02
N TYR A 189 7.45 25.45 -5.71
CA TYR A 189 6.79 26.25 -4.67
C TYR A 189 5.29 26.51 -4.96
N GLY A 190 4.59 25.48 -5.44
CA GLY A 190 3.17 25.54 -5.81
C GLY A 190 2.90 26.00 -7.25
N ASN A 191 3.93 26.37 -8.04
CA ASN A 191 3.75 26.86 -9.40
C ASN A 191 3.46 25.71 -10.40
N ILE A 192 2.18 25.43 -10.59
CA ILE A 192 1.67 24.39 -11.50
C ILE A 192 2.14 24.60 -12.93
N THR A 193 2.11 25.84 -13.44
CA THR A 193 2.52 26.15 -14.82
C THR A 193 4.01 25.86 -15.03
N ALA A 194 4.87 26.24 -14.08
CA ALA A 194 6.30 25.94 -14.17
C ALA A 194 6.57 24.42 -14.12
N TYR A 195 5.85 23.67 -13.27
CA TYR A 195 5.92 22.21 -13.24
C TYR A 195 5.50 21.61 -14.58
N TRP A 196 4.37 22.06 -15.13
CA TRP A 196 3.85 21.58 -16.40
C TRP A 196 4.80 21.88 -17.57
N ASN A 197 5.36 23.08 -17.63
CA ASN A 197 6.33 23.42 -18.68
C ASN A 197 7.58 22.53 -18.65
N LYS A 198 8.03 22.14 -17.46
CA LYS A 198 9.20 21.26 -17.31
C LYS A 198 8.88 19.80 -17.55
N TYR A 199 7.76 19.30 -17.04
CA TYR A 199 7.48 17.86 -16.94
C TYR A 199 6.13 17.41 -17.56
N GLY A 200 5.31 18.31 -18.06
CA GLY A 200 4.00 18.00 -18.65
C GLY A 200 4.08 17.02 -19.82
N HIS A 201 5.17 17.06 -20.58
CA HIS A 201 5.44 16.10 -21.66
C HIS A 201 5.54 14.64 -21.17
N GLU A 202 5.90 14.39 -19.90
CA GLU A 202 5.88 13.05 -19.30
C GLU A 202 4.44 12.61 -19.01
N VAL A 203 3.61 13.53 -18.50
CA VAL A 203 2.18 13.29 -18.21
C VAL A 203 1.44 12.97 -19.51
N GLU A 204 1.69 13.73 -20.56
CA GLU A 204 1.08 13.50 -21.88
C GLU A 204 1.47 12.16 -22.50
N LYS A 205 2.67 11.64 -22.21
CA LYS A 205 3.08 10.29 -22.65
C LYS A 205 2.24 9.23 -21.95
N VAL A 206 2.09 9.33 -20.63
CA VAL A 206 1.28 8.38 -19.85
C VAL A 206 -0.18 8.44 -20.31
N GLU A 207 -0.73 9.64 -20.49
CA GLU A 207 -2.10 9.84 -20.97
C GLU A 207 -2.34 9.16 -22.34
N LYS A 208 -1.42 9.33 -23.30
CA LYS A 208 -1.51 8.69 -24.62
C LYS A 208 -1.51 7.16 -24.52
N ILE A 209 -0.60 6.60 -23.72
CA ILE A 209 -0.52 5.14 -23.54
C ILE A 209 -1.85 4.62 -22.95
N GLN A 210 -2.42 5.32 -21.96
CA GLN A 210 -3.70 4.94 -21.37
C GLN A 210 -4.87 5.04 -22.36
N GLN A 211 -4.91 6.06 -23.20
CA GLN A 211 -5.94 6.22 -24.24
C GLN A 211 -5.86 5.12 -25.31
N GLU A 212 -4.65 4.74 -25.74
CA GLU A 212 -4.42 3.64 -26.69
C GLU A 212 -4.80 2.27 -26.13
N LEU A 213 -4.69 2.08 -24.81
CA LEU A 213 -5.12 0.85 -24.14
C LEU A 213 -6.65 0.80 -23.99
N LYS A 214 -7.30 1.95 -23.79
CA LYS A 214 -8.77 2.08 -23.69
C LYS A 214 -9.51 1.73 -24.96
N THR A 215 -8.93 2.04 -26.12
CA THR A 215 -9.53 1.73 -27.41
C THR A 215 -9.38 0.27 -27.83
N ASN A 216 -8.46 -0.48 -27.22
CA ASN A 216 -8.07 -1.83 -27.67
C ASN A 216 -8.58 -3.01 -26.81
N LEU A 217 -9.33 -2.79 -25.71
CA LEU A 217 -9.64 -3.87 -24.77
C LEU A 217 -11.11 -4.01 -24.37
N VAL A 218 -11.66 -5.19 -24.69
CA VAL A 218 -12.82 -5.81 -24.05
C VAL A 218 -12.50 -6.05 -22.57
N PHE A 219 -13.28 -5.40 -21.69
CA PHE A 219 -13.27 -5.46 -20.22
C PHE A 219 -12.54 -6.66 -19.60
N LYS A 220 -11.27 -6.45 -19.21
CA LYS A 220 -10.65 -7.22 -18.13
C LYS A 220 -9.93 -6.26 -17.17
N LEU A 221 -10.49 -6.14 -15.96
CA LEU A 221 -9.99 -5.30 -14.87
C LEU A 221 -8.54 -5.67 -14.48
N ASP A 222 -8.14 -6.93 -14.69
CA ASP A 222 -6.82 -7.50 -14.37
C ASP A 222 -5.64 -6.88 -15.14
N ARG A 223 -5.89 -6.31 -16.33
CA ARG A 223 -4.84 -5.72 -17.17
C ARG A 223 -4.71 -4.21 -16.98
N TYR A 224 -5.82 -3.54 -16.67
CA TYR A 224 -5.82 -2.12 -16.33
C TYR A 224 -5.03 -1.86 -15.04
N SER A 225 -5.22 -2.73 -14.03
CA SER A 225 -4.48 -2.64 -12.78
C SER A 225 -2.98 -2.73 -12.99
N ARG A 226 -2.49 -3.69 -13.79
CA ARG A 226 -1.04 -3.89 -14.01
C ARG A 226 -0.35 -2.75 -14.75
N HIS A 227 -1.00 -2.18 -15.77
CA HIS A 227 -0.37 -1.07 -16.50
C HIS A 227 -0.39 0.22 -15.68
N LEU A 228 -1.50 0.49 -14.98
CA LEU A 228 -1.58 1.60 -14.05
C LEU A 228 -0.55 1.44 -12.92
N GLU A 229 -0.45 0.25 -12.32
CA GLU A 229 0.56 -0.09 -11.31
C GLU A 229 1.98 0.19 -11.83
N LYS A 230 2.29 -0.25 -13.05
CA LYS A 230 3.59 0.04 -13.68
C LYS A 230 3.81 1.55 -13.85
N SER A 231 2.80 2.28 -14.33
CA SER A 231 2.89 3.74 -14.53
C SER A 231 3.08 4.48 -13.21
N VAL A 232 2.40 4.04 -12.14
CA VAL A 232 2.54 4.58 -10.78
C VAL A 232 3.94 4.28 -10.23
N LYS A 233 4.45 3.04 -10.42
CA LYS A 233 5.81 2.67 -10.03
C LYS A 233 6.85 3.53 -10.76
N GLU A 234 6.74 3.66 -12.09
CA GLU A 234 7.63 4.51 -12.89
C GLU A 234 7.56 5.98 -12.44
N ARG A 235 6.37 6.49 -12.09
CA ARG A 235 6.21 7.84 -11.53
C ARG A 235 6.97 8.04 -10.23
N ILE A 236 6.92 7.05 -9.32
CA ILE A 236 7.68 7.06 -8.06
C ILE A 236 9.19 7.01 -8.35
N GLU A 237 9.62 6.15 -9.26
CA GLU A 237 11.03 6.06 -9.66
C GLU A 237 11.56 7.38 -10.24
N ILE A 238 10.76 8.08 -11.06
CA ILE A 238 11.12 9.40 -11.58
C ILE A 238 11.21 10.43 -10.45
N ALA A 239 10.26 10.43 -9.50
CA ALA A 239 10.31 11.32 -8.34
C ALA A 239 11.57 11.08 -7.50
N PHE A 240 11.99 9.82 -7.33
CA PHE A 240 13.22 9.47 -6.62
C PHE A 240 14.46 9.97 -7.37
N LYS A 241 14.50 9.81 -8.69
CA LYS A 241 15.61 10.34 -9.50
C LYS A 241 15.73 11.86 -9.34
N ARG A 242 14.61 12.58 -9.40
CA ARG A 242 14.59 14.03 -9.19
C ARG A 242 14.98 14.42 -7.77
N LEU A 243 14.59 13.62 -6.78
CA LEU A 243 15.04 13.81 -5.40
C LEU A 243 16.57 13.61 -5.29
N ALA A 244 17.12 12.59 -5.94
CA ALA A 244 18.56 12.34 -5.96
C ALA A 244 19.32 13.51 -6.60
N ASP A 245 18.80 14.06 -7.69
CA ASP A 245 19.41 15.20 -8.38
C ASP A 245 19.35 16.50 -7.56
N ASN A 246 18.20 16.79 -6.91
CA ASN A 246 17.98 18.05 -6.20
C ASN A 246 18.41 18.01 -4.72
N SER A 247 18.36 16.84 -4.08
CA SER A 247 18.66 16.65 -2.67
C SER A 247 19.23 15.25 -2.39
N PRO A 248 20.51 15.01 -2.73
CA PRO A 248 21.16 13.70 -2.58
C PRO A 248 21.06 13.14 -1.16
N LYS A 249 21.19 13.99 -0.13
CA LYS A 249 21.08 13.58 1.28
C LYS A 249 19.66 13.04 1.60
N ALA A 250 18.61 13.68 1.09
CA ALA A 250 17.22 13.22 1.29
C ALA A 250 16.95 11.91 0.54
N TYR A 251 17.49 11.77 -0.67
CA TYR A 251 17.44 10.51 -1.37
C TYR A 251 18.14 9.37 -0.58
N LEU A 252 19.32 9.62 -0.01
CA LEU A 252 20.01 8.63 0.83
C LEU A 252 19.20 8.27 2.09
N MET A 253 18.57 9.24 2.76
CA MET A 253 17.68 8.98 3.89
C MET A 253 16.50 8.11 3.48
N LEU A 254 15.84 8.44 2.35
CA LEU A 254 14.72 7.68 1.80
C LEU A 254 15.09 6.22 1.55
N LEU A 255 16.21 5.98 0.88
CA LEU A 255 16.70 4.62 0.62
C LEU A 255 17.03 3.89 1.92
N SER A 256 17.73 4.55 2.83
CA SER A 256 18.22 3.91 4.05
C SER A 256 17.08 3.59 5.01
N ALA A 257 16.04 4.42 5.08
CA ALA A 257 14.84 4.18 5.87
C ALA A 257 13.96 3.05 5.32
N SER A 258 14.15 2.62 4.07
CA SER A 258 13.33 1.57 3.46
C SER A 258 13.52 0.18 4.10
N VAL A 259 14.54 0.03 4.96
CA VAL A 259 14.79 -1.17 5.75
C VAL A 259 13.73 -1.38 6.84
N TYR A 260 13.08 -0.31 7.29
CA TYR A 260 12.02 -0.39 8.30
C TYR A 260 10.74 -0.86 7.62
N SER A 261 10.25 -2.04 8.01
CA SER A 261 8.97 -2.58 7.52
C SER A 261 7.76 -2.07 8.30
N GLU A 262 8.00 -1.52 9.49
CA GLU A 262 6.98 -1.00 10.39
C GLU A 262 7.16 0.51 10.58
N PRO A 263 6.13 1.23 11.02
CA PRO A 263 6.29 2.60 11.52
C PRO A 263 7.32 2.64 12.65
N VAL A 264 8.20 3.64 12.62
CA VAL A 264 9.26 3.83 13.63
C VAL A 264 9.28 5.27 14.10
N LEU A 265 9.81 5.51 15.31
CA LEU A 265 10.01 6.87 15.83
C LEU A 265 10.87 7.71 14.89
N GLU A 266 10.61 9.01 14.84
CA GLU A 266 11.34 9.98 14.03
C GLU A 266 12.87 9.89 14.23
N ILE A 267 13.31 9.66 15.47
CA ILE A 267 14.72 9.54 15.81
C ILE A 267 15.45 8.45 15.00
N PHE A 268 14.76 7.39 14.58
CA PHE A 268 15.36 6.36 13.72
C PHE A 268 15.68 6.89 12.33
N TYR A 269 14.84 7.77 11.77
CA TYR A 269 15.14 8.46 10.51
C TYR A 269 16.31 9.42 10.67
N LEU A 270 16.31 10.24 11.72
CA LEU A 270 17.39 11.19 11.98
C LEU A 270 18.74 10.49 12.21
N ASN A 271 18.74 9.33 12.88
CA ASN A 271 19.97 8.56 13.11
C ASN A 271 20.48 7.83 11.86
N THR A 272 19.63 7.68 10.83
CA THR A 272 19.98 6.94 9.61
C THR A 272 21.17 7.56 8.87
N LEU A 273 21.33 8.90 8.95
CA LEU A 273 22.42 9.64 8.30
C LEU A 273 23.46 10.20 9.29
N GLU A 274 23.48 9.76 10.55
CA GLU A 274 24.42 10.27 11.55
C GLU A 274 25.89 10.08 11.12
N HIS A 275 26.19 8.95 10.46
CA HIS A 275 27.51 8.64 9.93
C HIS A 275 28.01 9.60 8.82
N LEU A 276 27.12 10.42 8.24
CA LEU A 276 27.49 11.41 7.22
C LEU A 276 27.96 12.74 7.83
N GLY A 277 28.03 12.85 9.16
CA GLY A 277 28.51 14.06 9.85
C GLY A 277 27.57 15.26 9.71
N LEU A 278 26.28 15.01 9.46
CA LEU A 278 25.26 16.05 9.43
C LEU A 278 24.95 16.52 10.85
N ASP A 279 24.83 17.83 11.03
CA ASP A 279 24.31 18.36 12.29
C ASP A 279 22.80 18.07 12.42
N GLU A 280 22.22 18.44 13.56
CA GLU A 280 20.81 18.20 13.83
C GLU A 280 19.88 18.97 12.89
N GLU A 281 20.14 20.25 12.64
CA GLU A 281 19.32 21.10 11.75
C GLU A 281 19.33 20.60 10.30
N GLU A 282 20.50 20.16 9.81
CA GLU A 282 20.64 19.56 8.49
C GLU A 282 19.84 18.27 8.38
N ARG A 283 19.85 17.42 9.41
CA ARG A 283 19.07 16.16 9.41
C ARG A 283 17.57 16.43 9.37
N PHE A 284 17.08 17.39 10.15
CA PHE A 284 15.68 17.81 10.09
C PHE A 284 15.31 18.40 8.72
N THR A 285 16.19 19.22 8.14
CA THR A 285 15.98 19.77 6.79
C THR A 285 15.88 18.65 5.74
N VAL A 286 16.70 17.62 5.87
CA VAL A 286 16.68 16.44 4.99
C VAL A 286 15.39 15.64 5.16
N LEU A 287 14.94 15.45 6.40
CA LEU A 287 13.69 14.77 6.71
C LEU A 287 12.46 15.53 6.17
N ASN A 288 12.41 16.85 6.38
CA ASN A 288 11.33 17.71 5.89
C ASN A 288 11.17 17.63 4.37
N LYS A 289 12.26 17.52 3.61
CA LYS A 289 12.19 17.30 2.16
C LYS A 289 11.48 16.01 1.76
N LEU A 290 11.44 14.99 2.63
CA LEU A 290 10.65 13.78 2.41
C LEU A 290 9.18 14.00 2.77
N HIS A 291 8.89 14.73 3.86
CA HIS A 291 7.52 15.13 4.23
C HIS A 291 6.87 15.98 3.13
N ASP A 292 7.54 17.04 2.68
CA ASP A 292 7.04 17.98 1.67
C ASP A 292 6.70 17.29 0.33
N ARG A 293 7.36 16.16 0.06
CA ARG A 293 7.17 15.35 -1.15
C ARG A 293 6.22 14.17 -0.96
N TYR A 294 5.60 14.04 0.22
CA TYR A 294 4.75 12.91 0.61
C TYR A 294 5.43 11.55 0.41
N LEU A 295 6.74 11.48 0.62
CA LEU A 295 7.52 10.24 0.53
C LEU A 295 7.55 9.46 1.85
N ILE A 296 7.15 10.11 2.92
CA ILE A 296 6.93 9.55 4.24
C ILE A 296 5.59 10.00 4.79
N GLU A 297 5.02 9.19 5.67
CA GLU A 297 3.72 9.39 6.30
C GLU A 297 3.89 9.39 7.82
N GLU A 298 3.14 10.27 8.47
CA GLU A 298 3.04 10.36 9.92
C GLU A 298 1.85 9.53 10.42
N MET A 299 2.04 8.87 11.55
CA MET A 299 1.02 8.13 12.27
C MET A 299 1.19 8.40 13.77
N ILE A 300 0.08 8.53 14.48
CA ILE A 300 0.08 8.59 15.94
C ILE A 300 -0.37 7.22 16.44
N ASP A 301 0.42 6.58 17.30
CA ASP A 301 0.07 5.30 17.89
C ASP A 301 -0.83 5.44 19.14
N ASP A 302 -1.21 4.32 19.75
CA ASP A 302 -2.04 4.32 20.97
C ASP A 302 -1.32 4.96 22.18
N ASN A 303 0.00 5.05 22.15
CA ASN A 303 0.82 5.71 23.17
C ASN A 303 0.97 7.21 22.94
N HIS A 304 0.35 7.75 21.88
CA HIS A 304 0.47 9.13 21.43
C HIS A 304 1.87 9.50 20.92
N ASP A 305 2.66 8.51 20.50
CA ASP A 305 3.96 8.71 19.88
C ASP A 305 3.79 8.99 18.38
N LEU A 306 4.57 9.95 17.87
CA LEU A 306 4.67 10.23 16.44
C LEU A 306 5.60 9.21 15.76
N LEU A 307 5.01 8.40 14.89
CA LEU A 307 5.71 7.39 14.10
C LEU A 307 5.75 7.80 12.62
N LEU A 308 6.86 7.47 11.97
CA LEU A 308 7.10 7.68 10.56
C LEU A 308 7.13 6.34 9.82
N ARG A 309 6.50 6.30 8.65
CA ARG A 309 6.54 5.15 7.73
C ARG A 309 6.64 5.59 6.28
N GLN A 310 7.09 4.69 5.43
CA GLN A 310 6.96 4.82 3.98
C GLN A 310 5.73 4.04 3.53
N HIS A 311 5.00 4.58 2.56
CA HIS A 311 3.99 3.78 1.85
C HIS A 311 4.65 2.55 1.23
N ASN A 312 3.99 1.38 1.26
CA ASN A 312 4.59 0.10 0.90
C ASN A 312 5.24 0.10 -0.50
N LEU A 313 4.57 0.68 -1.50
CA LEU A 313 5.15 0.84 -2.85
C LEU A 313 6.41 1.75 -2.86
N ILE A 314 6.39 2.87 -2.13
CA ILE A 314 7.55 3.77 -2.00
C ILE A 314 8.71 3.02 -1.34
N ARG A 315 8.44 2.31 -0.24
CA ARG A 315 9.42 1.49 0.48
C ARG A 315 10.01 0.41 -0.42
N SER A 316 9.16 -0.31 -1.16
CA SER A 316 9.57 -1.38 -2.08
C SER A 316 10.53 -0.85 -3.16
N VAL A 317 10.16 0.26 -3.82
CA VAL A 317 11.02 0.91 -4.82
C VAL A 317 12.33 1.40 -4.19
N ALA A 318 12.29 2.00 -3.00
CA ALA A 318 13.47 2.49 -2.29
C ALA A 318 14.40 1.33 -1.91
N TYR A 319 13.85 0.22 -1.41
CA TYR A 319 14.61 -0.94 -1.02
C TYR A 319 15.26 -1.66 -2.21
N ASP A 320 14.56 -1.75 -3.34
CA ASP A 320 15.13 -2.26 -4.60
C ASP A 320 16.31 -1.41 -5.08
N GLN A 321 16.20 -0.08 -4.96
CA GLN A 321 17.30 0.83 -5.31
C GLN A 321 18.46 0.75 -4.31
N LEU A 322 18.17 0.61 -3.00
CA LEU A 322 19.18 0.39 -1.96
C LEU A 322 19.97 -0.91 -2.19
N LYS A 323 19.30 -1.99 -2.59
CA LYS A 323 19.96 -3.26 -2.94
C LYS A 323 20.91 -3.10 -4.13
N LYS A 324 20.49 -2.33 -5.15
CA LYS A 324 21.32 -2.05 -6.34
C LYS A 324 22.51 -1.14 -6.01
N SER A 325 22.36 -0.23 -5.04
CA SER A 325 23.42 0.71 -4.63
C SER A 325 24.45 0.12 -3.65
N LYS A 326 24.23 -1.11 -3.16
CA LYS A 326 25.20 -1.90 -2.38
C LYS A 326 25.93 -2.91 -3.29
N PRO A 327 26.95 -2.52 -4.07
CA PRO A 327 27.85 -3.50 -4.66
C PRO A 327 28.68 -4.13 -3.55
N GLY A 328 28.57 -5.46 -3.38
CA GLY A 328 29.52 -6.31 -2.65
C GLY A 328 30.00 -5.82 -1.28
N LYS A 329 29.41 -6.37 -0.20
CA LYS A 329 30.22 -6.69 0.98
C LYS A 329 31.38 -7.59 0.53
N GLN A 330 32.55 -7.03 0.27
CA GLN A 330 33.78 -7.71 0.67
C GLN A 330 33.97 -7.39 2.15
N ILE A 331 33.70 -8.43 2.94
CA ILE A 331 34.11 -8.74 4.32
C ILE A 331 34.56 -7.55 5.18
#